data_AF-A0A9D6PH08-F1
#
_entry.id   AF-A0A9D6PH08-F1
#
_cell.length_a   1.000
_cell.length_b   1.000
_cell.length_c   1.000
_cell.angle_alpha   90.00
_cell.angle_beta   90.00
_cell.angle_gamma   90.00
#
_symmetry.space_group_name_H-M   'P 1'
#
loop_
_entity.id
_entity.type
_entity.pdbx_description
1 polymer ?
#
loop_
_entity_poly.entity_id
_entity_poly.type
_entity_poly.pdbx_seq_one_letter_code
_entity_poly.pdbx_strand_id
1 'polypeptide(L)'
;MLATDRGKFNYEENWVDPTGTTHVLLTAKVPLTDDAGNRNGIVTVALDITDRKQAEEGLRASEERFKDIAESASDWFWETGPDLRCTFVSDQFHEQTGFHPEDIIDKTLREFVGLEMVNENPEQWQAHDETLKEHLPLQNFEYSQRNADRLRQHVRVSGKPIFDDAGAFLGYRGVATDITEYRRTERELAHHKRMESLGSLAGGIAHNLNNLLQPILILGPLTSDALEKSSVEYQNLEFINQAAVRAKDLVDRILAFSREKSYQLKSANIYDIVREELTLIHSIVPSTVTINENLDRNTGMVLVDALQTQRCGPDPQGRRIRQADHLRQWPRHG
;
A
#
# COMPACT_ATOMS: atom_id res chain seq x y z
N MET A 1 -6.74 -44.56 45.47
CA MET A 1 -7.12 -44.71 46.90
C MET A 1 -7.37 -43.32 47.47
N LEU A 2 -8.59 -43.00 47.93
CA LEU A 2 -8.90 -41.71 48.55
C LEU A 2 -8.25 -41.65 49.94
N ALA A 3 -7.25 -40.78 50.12
CA ALA A 3 -6.49 -40.65 51.37
C ALA A 3 -7.11 -39.66 52.38
N THR A 4 -8.27 -39.07 52.07
CA THR A 4 -8.85 -37.95 52.83
C THR A 4 -10.34 -38.16 53.09
N ASP A 5 -10.82 -37.75 54.27
CA ASP A 5 -12.23 -37.76 54.72
C ASP A 5 -13.18 -36.83 53.93
N ARG A 6 -12.68 -36.23 52.84
CA ARG A 6 -13.41 -35.28 52.01
C ARG A 6 -13.73 -35.91 50.67
N GLY A 7 -14.99 -35.79 50.26
CA GLY A 7 -15.42 -36.11 48.90
C GLY A 7 -14.57 -35.35 47.88
N LYS A 8 -14.23 -36.02 46.78
CA LYS A 8 -13.59 -35.41 45.62
C LYS A 8 -14.66 -35.15 44.56
N PHE A 9 -14.78 -33.92 44.12
CA PHE A 9 -15.80 -33.48 43.16
C PHE A 9 -15.12 -32.91 41.92
N ASN A 10 -15.80 -32.99 40.77
CA ASN A 10 -15.41 -32.37 39.50
C ASN A 10 -14.06 -32.84 38.94
N TYR A 11 -13.75 -34.14 39.01
CA TYR A 11 -12.55 -34.71 38.39
C TYR A 11 -12.88 -35.25 37.00
N GLU A 12 -12.17 -34.76 35.99
CA GLU A 12 -12.21 -35.33 34.64
C GLU A 12 -11.27 -36.53 34.56
N GLU A 13 -11.80 -37.70 34.21
CA GLU A 13 -11.06 -38.95 34.11
C GLU A 13 -11.32 -39.59 32.75
N ASN A 14 -10.26 -40.04 32.08
CA ASN A 14 -10.40 -40.80 30.84
C ASN A 14 -10.70 -42.27 31.17
N TRP A 15 -11.76 -42.79 30.58
CA TRP A 15 -12.15 -44.19 30.69
C TRP A 15 -12.25 -44.80 29.30
N VAL A 16 -11.66 -45.98 29.09
CA VAL A 16 -11.75 -46.70 27.82
C VAL A 16 -12.79 -47.79 27.98
N ASP A 17 -13.81 -47.78 27.13
CA ASP A 17 -14.85 -48.79 27.13
C ASP A 17 -14.37 -50.14 26.54
N PRO A 18 -15.14 -51.23 26.67
CA PRO A 18 -14.76 -52.54 26.13
C PRO A 18 -14.59 -52.56 24.59
N THR A 19 -15.10 -51.56 23.87
CA THR A 19 -14.94 -51.41 22.41
C THR A 19 -13.63 -50.71 22.05
N GLY A 20 -12.91 -50.16 23.03
CA GLY A 20 -11.68 -49.39 22.83
C GLY A 20 -11.92 -47.89 22.67
N THR A 21 -13.14 -47.41 22.84
CA THR A 21 -13.47 -45.97 22.72
C THR A 21 -13.16 -45.26 24.03
N THR A 22 -12.44 -44.14 23.94
CA THR A 22 -12.12 -43.30 25.10
C THR A 22 -13.26 -42.33 25.38
N HIS A 23 -13.75 -42.35 26.61
CA HIS A 23 -14.75 -41.43 27.16
C HIS A 23 -14.10 -40.55 28.22
N VAL A 24 -14.51 -39.29 28.28
CA VAL A 24 -14.14 -38.34 29.35
C VAL A 24 -15.27 -38.32 30.37
N LEU A 25 -14.99 -38.80 31.58
CA LEU A 25 -15.97 -38.86 32.66
C LEU A 25 -15.72 -37.75 33.67
N LEU A 26 -16.73 -36.94 33.96
CA LEU A 26 -16.76 -36.04 35.10
C LEU A 26 -17.22 -36.82 36.33
N THR A 27 -16.33 -36.99 37.31
CA THR A 27 -16.57 -37.85 38.47
C THR A 27 -16.65 -37.09 39.78
N ALA A 28 -17.55 -37.55 40.64
CA ALA A 28 -17.61 -37.22 42.06
C ALA A 28 -17.51 -38.52 42.87
N LYS A 29 -16.56 -38.56 43.81
CA LYS A 29 -16.25 -39.75 44.63
C LYS A 29 -16.35 -39.39 46.11
N VAL A 30 -17.28 -40.00 46.81
CA VAL A 30 -17.56 -39.75 48.23
C VAL A 30 -17.34 -41.05 49.02
N PRO A 31 -16.61 -41.02 50.16
CA PRO A 31 -16.47 -42.19 51.00
C PRO A 31 -17.83 -42.59 51.61
N LEU A 32 -18.13 -43.88 51.60
CA LEU A 32 -19.28 -44.45 52.30
C LEU A 32 -18.83 -44.89 53.70
N THR A 33 -19.39 -44.27 54.73
CA THR A 33 -19.11 -44.58 56.14
C THR A 33 -20.29 -45.29 56.80
N ASP A 34 -20.02 -46.23 57.70
CA ASP A 34 -21.04 -46.81 58.59
C ASP A 34 -21.37 -45.90 59.79
N ASP A 35 -22.35 -46.30 60.59
CA ASP A 35 -22.81 -45.56 61.79
C ASP A 35 -21.71 -45.40 62.85
N ALA A 36 -20.64 -46.20 62.78
CA ALA A 36 -19.47 -46.11 63.66
C ALA A 36 -18.33 -45.26 63.05
N GLY A 37 -18.54 -44.66 61.87
CA GLY A 37 -17.56 -43.82 61.17
C GLY A 37 -16.50 -44.60 60.39
N ASN A 38 -16.61 -45.93 60.27
CA ASN A 38 -15.66 -46.73 59.50
C ASN A 38 -15.99 -46.70 58.01
N ARG A 39 -14.95 -46.63 57.17
CA ARG A 39 -15.08 -46.54 55.71
C ARG A 39 -15.29 -47.92 55.11
N ASN A 40 -16.48 -48.16 54.58
CA ASN A 40 -16.88 -49.47 54.07
C ASN A 40 -17.06 -49.47 52.53
N GLY A 41 -16.91 -48.32 51.87
CA GLY A 41 -16.96 -48.22 50.41
C GLY A 41 -16.70 -46.82 49.87
N ILE A 42 -16.86 -46.68 48.55
CA ILE A 42 -16.85 -45.39 47.84
C ILE A 42 -18.09 -45.35 46.96
N VAL A 43 -18.87 -44.28 47.04
CA VAL A 43 -19.90 -43.96 46.06
C VAL A 43 -19.28 -43.08 45.00
N THR A 44 -19.37 -43.51 43.75
CA THR A 44 -18.94 -42.72 42.59
C THR A 44 -20.14 -42.39 41.73
N VAL A 45 -20.29 -41.12 41.39
CA VAL A 45 -21.16 -40.69 40.29
C VAL A 45 -20.24 -40.25 39.17
N ALA A 46 -20.49 -40.75 37.96
CA ALA A 46 -19.77 -40.39 36.75
C ALA A 46 -20.78 -39.89 35.72
N LEU A 47 -20.51 -38.71 35.16
CA LEU A 47 -21.23 -38.16 34.03
C LEU A 47 -20.29 -38.21 32.82
N ASP A 48 -20.74 -38.84 31.75
CA ASP A 48 -20.01 -38.80 30.49
C ASP A 48 -20.11 -37.39 29.88
N ILE A 49 -18.96 -36.76 29.67
CA ILE A 49 -18.83 -35.42 29.09
C ILE A 49 -18.03 -35.45 27.79
N THR A 50 -17.86 -36.62 27.17
CA THR A 50 -17.08 -36.81 25.94
C THR A 50 -17.58 -35.92 24.82
N ASP A 51 -18.88 -35.95 24.52
CA ASP A 51 -19.49 -35.15 23.45
C ASP A 51 -19.28 -33.65 23.66
N ARG A 52 -19.42 -33.19 24.92
CA ARG A 52 -19.20 -31.78 25.28
C ARG A 52 -17.75 -31.38 25.02
N LYS A 53 -16.79 -32.22 25.44
CA LYS A 53 -15.35 -31.95 25.25
C LYS A 53 -14.96 -31.93 23.78
N GLN A 54 -15.46 -32.89 23.00
CA GLN A 54 -15.22 -32.93 21.56
C GLN A 54 -15.82 -31.71 20.85
N ALA A 55 -17.01 -31.25 21.25
CA ALA A 55 -17.60 -30.04 20.72
C ALA A 55 -16.78 -28.78 21.09
N GLU A 56 -16.31 -28.67 22.33
CA GLU A 56 -15.46 -27.57 22.80
C GLU A 56 -14.11 -27.54 22.07
N GLU A 57 -13.45 -28.70 21.93
CA GLU A 57 -12.19 -28.81 21.18
C GLU A 57 -12.39 -28.52 19.69
N GLY A 58 -13.49 -29.01 19.10
CA GLY A 58 -13.84 -28.73 17.71
C GLY A 58 -14.09 -27.24 17.46
N LEU A 59 -14.82 -26.58 18.37
CA LEU A 59 -15.04 -25.14 18.32
C LEU A 59 -13.71 -24.38 18.41
N ARG A 60 -12.90 -24.70 19.43
CA ARG A 60 -11.59 -24.08 19.64
C ARG A 60 -10.66 -24.26 18.45
N ALA A 61 -10.58 -25.46 17.89
CA ALA A 61 -9.76 -25.75 16.71
C ALA A 61 -10.24 -24.96 15.48
N SER A 62 -11.56 -24.77 15.34
CA SER A 62 -12.11 -23.94 14.28
C SER A 62 -11.80 -22.45 14.48
N GLU A 63 -11.89 -21.95 15.71
CA GLU A 63 -11.55 -20.56 16.05
C GLU A 63 -10.07 -20.27 15.81
N GLU A 64 -9.17 -21.14 16.28
CA GLU A 64 -7.72 -21.04 16.02
C GLU A 64 -7.44 -21.06 14.52
N ARG A 65 -8.06 -21.98 13.77
CA ARG A 65 -7.90 -22.05 12.31
C ARG A 65 -8.36 -20.77 11.60
N PHE A 66 -9.50 -20.18 12.00
CA PHE A 66 -9.96 -18.93 11.40
C PHE A 66 -9.05 -17.75 11.73
N LYS A 67 -8.53 -17.71 12.96
CA LYS A 67 -7.55 -16.72 13.39
C LYS A 67 -6.27 -16.82 12.54
N ASP A 68 -5.68 -18.00 12.43
CA ASP A 68 -4.44 -18.23 11.66
C ASP A 68 -4.56 -17.79 10.19
N ILE A 69 -5.71 -18.07 9.56
CA ILE A 69 -5.96 -17.68 8.16
C ILE A 69 -5.95 -16.16 8.01
N ALA A 70 -6.63 -15.42 8.88
CA ALA A 70 -6.66 -13.97 8.77
C ALA A 70 -5.32 -13.32 9.12
N GLU A 71 -4.62 -13.82 10.13
CA GLU A 71 -3.27 -13.35 10.49
C GLU A 71 -2.31 -13.53 9.31
N SER A 72 -2.38 -14.67 8.60
CA SER A 72 -1.54 -14.91 7.42
C SER A 72 -1.83 -13.96 6.25
N ALA A 73 -3.07 -13.47 6.14
CA ALA A 73 -3.48 -12.53 5.10
C ALA A 73 -3.15 -11.07 5.44
N SER A 74 -2.66 -10.79 6.66
CA SER A 74 -2.52 -9.43 7.20
C SER A 74 -3.84 -8.64 7.20
N ASP A 75 -4.97 -9.35 7.20
CA ASP A 75 -6.30 -8.77 7.27
C ASP A 75 -6.68 -8.55 8.73
N TRP A 76 -7.47 -7.51 8.99
CA TRP A 76 -8.09 -7.33 10.30
C TRP A 76 -9.60 -7.59 10.23
N PHE A 77 -10.11 -8.21 11.29
CA PHE A 77 -11.53 -8.39 11.48
C PHE A 77 -12.15 -7.12 12.05
N TRP A 78 -13.41 -6.91 11.72
CA TRP A 78 -14.20 -5.82 12.27
C TRP A 78 -15.66 -6.25 12.43
N GLU A 79 -16.34 -5.65 13.40
CA GLU A 79 -17.76 -5.79 13.62
C GLU A 79 -18.41 -4.44 13.91
N THR A 80 -19.68 -4.33 13.56
CA THR A 80 -20.51 -3.18 13.94
C THR A 80 -21.73 -3.64 14.69
N GLY A 81 -22.30 -2.73 15.48
CA GLY A 81 -23.65 -2.85 16.02
C GLY A 81 -24.73 -2.55 14.97
N PRO A 82 -26.01 -2.60 15.38
CA PRO A 82 -27.16 -2.30 14.52
C PRO A 82 -27.23 -0.82 14.11
N ASP A 83 -26.55 0.06 14.83
CA ASP A 83 -26.37 1.48 14.50
C ASP A 83 -25.15 1.75 13.60
N LEU A 84 -24.52 0.68 13.09
CA LEU A 84 -23.35 0.70 12.21
C LEU A 84 -22.09 1.28 12.88
N ARG A 85 -22.09 1.42 14.21
CA ARG A 85 -20.90 1.80 14.99
C ARG A 85 -20.03 0.59 15.24
N CYS A 86 -18.72 0.77 15.12
CA CYS A 86 -17.76 -0.30 15.32
C CYS A 86 -17.79 -0.81 16.76
N THR A 87 -17.99 -2.12 16.94
CA THR A 87 -18.06 -2.79 18.26
C THR A 87 -16.84 -3.65 18.54
N PHE A 88 -16.13 -4.06 17.49
CA PHE A 88 -14.93 -4.89 17.61
C PHE A 88 -14.00 -4.68 16.42
N VAL A 89 -12.70 -4.71 16.68
CA VAL A 89 -11.63 -4.88 15.68
C VAL A 89 -10.57 -5.83 16.23
N SER A 90 -9.95 -6.65 15.38
CA SER A 90 -8.85 -7.53 15.80
C SER A 90 -7.53 -6.75 15.99
N ASP A 91 -6.56 -7.36 16.67
CA ASP A 91 -5.26 -6.75 16.99
C ASP A 91 -4.50 -6.29 15.72
N GLN A 92 -4.68 -7.00 14.60
CA GLN A 92 -4.10 -6.66 13.31
C GLN A 92 -4.49 -5.26 12.84
N PHE A 93 -5.63 -4.71 13.28
CA PHE A 93 -6.00 -3.33 12.97
C PHE A 93 -4.92 -2.34 13.41
N HIS A 94 -4.38 -2.52 14.62
CA HIS A 94 -3.31 -1.67 15.13
C HIS A 94 -2.00 -1.89 14.38
N GLU A 95 -1.66 -3.14 14.07
CA GLU A 95 -0.44 -3.46 13.32
C GLU A 95 -0.45 -2.88 11.90
N GLN A 96 -1.60 -2.92 11.22
CA GLN A 96 -1.73 -2.46 9.83
C GLN A 96 -1.97 -0.97 9.70
N THR A 97 -2.68 -0.34 10.65
CA THR A 97 -3.09 1.07 10.54
C THR A 97 -2.37 2.01 11.52
N GLY A 98 -1.73 1.46 12.55
CA GLY A 98 -1.12 2.21 13.65
C GLY A 98 -2.12 2.81 14.64
N PHE A 99 -3.42 2.65 14.42
CA PHE A 99 -4.46 3.13 15.34
C PHE A 99 -4.76 2.13 16.45
N HIS A 100 -5.11 2.62 17.63
CA HIS A 100 -5.61 1.73 18.67
C HIS A 100 -7.09 1.39 18.42
N PRO A 101 -7.59 0.22 18.85
CA PRO A 101 -9.00 -0.12 18.74
C PRO A 101 -9.92 0.99 19.30
N GLU A 102 -9.54 1.61 20.40
CA GLU A 102 -10.27 2.74 21.02
C GLU A 102 -10.49 3.94 20.08
N ASP A 103 -9.67 4.09 19.04
CA ASP A 103 -9.80 5.17 18.06
C ASP A 103 -10.97 4.97 17.10
N ILE A 104 -11.43 3.73 16.89
CA ILE A 104 -12.52 3.39 15.95
C ILE A 104 -13.77 2.86 16.66
N ILE A 105 -13.64 2.27 17.85
CA ILE A 105 -14.80 1.79 18.63
C ILE A 105 -15.80 2.92 18.86
N ASP A 106 -17.09 2.57 18.76
CA ASP A 106 -18.23 3.48 18.86
C ASP A 106 -18.30 4.57 17.77
N LYS A 107 -17.54 4.41 16.68
CA LYS A 107 -17.63 5.26 15.49
C LYS A 107 -18.14 4.49 14.29
N THR A 108 -18.89 5.18 13.44
CA THR A 108 -19.16 4.70 12.09
C THR A 108 -17.87 4.81 11.26
N LEU A 109 -17.74 3.98 10.22
CA LEU A 109 -16.59 4.06 9.31
C LEU A 109 -16.40 5.47 8.73
N ARG A 110 -17.50 6.15 8.39
CA ARG A 110 -17.49 7.50 7.83
C ARG A 110 -16.99 8.56 8.83
N GLU A 111 -17.38 8.46 10.10
CA GLU A 111 -16.87 9.32 11.17
C GLU A 111 -15.38 9.10 11.40
N PHE A 112 -14.91 7.84 11.35
CA PHE A 112 -13.51 7.49 11.53
C PHE A 112 -12.61 8.01 10.39
N VAL A 113 -13.01 7.78 9.13
CA VAL A 113 -12.25 8.20 7.94
C VAL A 113 -12.20 9.72 7.79
N GLY A 114 -13.27 10.40 8.20
CA GLY A 114 -13.38 11.85 8.16
C GLY A 114 -13.81 12.42 6.79
N LEU A 115 -14.44 13.59 6.83
CA LEU A 115 -15.10 14.20 5.66
C LEU A 115 -14.17 14.51 4.48
N GLU A 116 -12.90 14.84 4.74
CA GLU A 116 -11.92 15.15 3.68
C GLU A 116 -11.75 13.97 2.73
N MET A 117 -11.50 12.77 3.28
CA MET A 117 -11.27 11.55 2.51
C MET A 117 -12.57 11.03 1.88
N VAL A 118 -13.70 11.17 2.58
CA VAL A 118 -15.01 10.77 2.08
C VAL A 118 -15.39 11.55 0.82
N ASN A 119 -15.09 12.86 0.80
CA ASN A 119 -15.42 13.73 -0.32
C ASN A 119 -14.53 13.55 -1.55
N GLU A 120 -13.46 12.74 -1.48
CA GLU A 120 -12.65 12.42 -2.66
C GLU A 120 -13.40 11.53 -3.66
N ASN A 121 -14.33 10.70 -3.17
CA ASN A 121 -15.13 9.82 -4.02
C ASN A 121 -16.59 9.72 -3.52
N PRO A 122 -17.38 10.79 -3.65
CA PRO A 122 -18.70 10.90 -3.02
C PRO A 122 -19.70 9.86 -3.55
N GLU A 123 -19.64 9.52 -4.84
CA GLU A 123 -20.52 8.52 -5.47
C GLU A 123 -20.31 7.13 -4.85
N GLN A 124 -19.06 6.78 -4.57
CA GLN A 124 -18.72 5.50 -3.98
C GLN A 124 -19.22 5.39 -2.53
N TRP A 125 -19.06 6.46 -1.75
CA TRP A 125 -19.58 6.52 -0.38
C TRP A 125 -21.11 6.54 -0.35
N GLN A 126 -21.76 7.15 -1.34
CA GLN A 126 -23.21 7.08 -1.46
C GLN A 126 -23.69 5.64 -1.72
N ALA A 127 -23.07 4.93 -2.67
CA ALA A 127 -23.41 3.52 -2.95
C ALA A 127 -23.18 2.62 -1.72
N HIS A 128 -22.14 2.90 -0.95
CA HIS A 128 -21.90 2.24 0.34
C HIS A 128 -23.02 2.50 1.34
N ASP A 129 -23.45 3.75 1.51
CA ASP A 129 -24.53 4.11 2.42
C ASP A 129 -25.87 3.49 2.00
N GLU A 130 -26.13 3.36 0.70
CA GLU A 130 -27.31 2.65 0.16
C GLU A 130 -27.24 1.14 0.46
N THR A 131 -26.08 0.52 0.27
CA THR A 131 -25.85 -0.90 0.60
C THR A 131 -26.10 -1.17 2.08
N LEU A 132 -25.62 -0.28 2.96
CA LEU A 132 -25.81 -0.41 4.40
C LEU A 132 -27.27 -0.27 4.82
N LYS A 133 -28.02 0.68 4.21
CA LYS A 133 -29.46 0.89 4.49
C LYS A 133 -30.32 -0.32 4.13
N GLU A 134 -29.99 -0.99 3.04
CA GLU A 134 -30.71 -2.20 2.58
C GLU A 134 -30.20 -3.48 3.27
N HIS A 135 -29.29 -3.36 4.24
CA HIS A 135 -28.62 -4.46 4.92
C HIS A 135 -28.04 -5.51 3.95
N LEU A 136 -27.43 -5.05 2.85
CA LEU A 136 -26.86 -5.92 1.82
C LEU A 136 -25.39 -6.25 2.13
N PRO A 137 -24.88 -7.41 1.69
CA PRO A 137 -23.46 -7.74 1.84
C PRO A 137 -22.55 -6.67 1.19
N LEU A 138 -21.58 -6.19 1.94
CA LEU A 138 -20.51 -5.33 1.46
C LEU A 138 -19.45 -6.19 0.76
N GLN A 139 -19.19 -5.92 -0.51
CA GLN A 139 -18.15 -6.61 -1.27
C GLN A 139 -17.15 -5.61 -1.84
N ASN A 140 -15.87 -5.80 -1.51
CA ASN A 140 -14.75 -5.06 -2.07
C ASN A 140 -14.93 -3.52 -2.04
N PHE A 141 -15.52 -2.99 -0.97
CA PHE A 141 -15.63 -1.55 -0.80
C PHE A 141 -14.25 -0.97 -0.49
N GLU A 142 -13.68 -0.22 -1.43
CA GLU A 142 -12.34 0.35 -1.29
C GLU A 142 -12.40 1.83 -0.92
N TYR A 143 -11.67 2.26 0.10
CA TYR A 143 -11.58 3.67 0.44
C TYR A 143 -10.16 4.06 0.80
N SER A 144 -9.92 5.36 0.87
CA SER A 144 -8.64 5.90 1.33
C SER A 144 -8.81 6.49 2.72
N GLN A 145 -7.83 6.26 3.59
CA GLN A 145 -7.73 6.87 4.90
C GLN A 145 -6.32 7.43 5.12
N ARG A 146 -6.13 8.13 6.23
CA ARG A 146 -4.79 8.38 6.77
C ARG A 146 -4.53 7.42 7.91
N ASN A 147 -3.38 6.77 7.91
CA ASN A 147 -2.93 5.97 9.04
C ASN A 147 -2.50 6.88 10.21
N ALA A 148 -2.07 6.31 11.34
CA ALA A 148 -1.62 7.07 12.50
C ALA A 148 -0.45 8.04 12.20
N ASP A 149 0.44 7.65 11.26
CA ASP A 149 1.56 8.49 10.78
C ASP A 149 1.14 9.55 9.75
N ARG A 150 -0.17 9.72 9.51
CA ARG A 150 -0.77 10.62 8.52
C ARG A 150 -0.45 10.31 7.06
N LEU A 151 0.14 9.16 6.79
CA LEU A 151 0.37 8.65 5.44
C LEU A 151 -0.95 8.15 4.86
N ARG A 152 -1.12 8.31 3.54
CA ARG A 152 -2.30 7.80 2.85
C ARG A 152 -2.22 6.27 2.77
N GLN A 153 -3.29 5.62 3.19
CA GLN A 153 -3.49 4.19 3.13
C GLN A 153 -4.76 3.90 2.31
N HIS A 154 -4.71 2.87 1.48
CA HIS A 154 -5.86 2.36 0.73
C HIS A 154 -6.34 1.06 1.39
N VAL A 155 -7.61 1.03 1.78
CA VAL A 155 -8.21 -0.10 2.50
C VAL A 155 -9.34 -0.67 1.67
N ARG A 156 -9.42 -2.00 1.59
CA ARG A 156 -10.56 -2.73 1.04
C ARG A 156 -11.33 -3.40 2.16
N VAL A 157 -12.64 -3.24 2.18
CA VAL A 157 -13.53 -3.80 3.19
C VAL A 157 -14.58 -4.69 2.54
N SER A 158 -14.78 -5.87 3.13
CA SER A 158 -15.89 -6.77 2.80
C SER A 158 -16.54 -7.26 4.07
N GLY A 159 -17.87 -7.39 4.07
CA GLY A 159 -18.62 -7.78 5.25
C GLY A 159 -20.01 -8.28 4.92
N LYS A 160 -20.59 -9.04 5.84
CA LYS A 160 -21.97 -9.53 5.72
C LYS A 160 -22.83 -9.00 6.87
N PRO A 161 -24.12 -8.73 6.63
CA PRO A 161 -25.06 -8.40 7.69
C PRO A 161 -25.27 -9.62 8.61
N ILE A 162 -25.51 -9.36 9.89
CA ILE A 162 -25.87 -10.35 10.90
C ILE A 162 -27.29 -10.04 11.36
N PHE A 163 -28.09 -11.09 11.52
CA PHE A 163 -29.46 -11.02 12.01
C PHE A 163 -29.65 -11.99 13.19
N ASP A 164 -30.56 -11.67 14.10
CA ASP A 164 -31.01 -12.61 15.12
C ASP A 164 -32.04 -13.62 14.56
N ASP A 165 -32.48 -14.57 15.39
CA ASP A 165 -33.47 -15.59 15.02
C ASP A 165 -34.84 -14.99 14.64
N ALA A 166 -35.14 -13.76 15.07
CA ALA A 166 -36.36 -13.04 14.73
C ALA A 166 -36.23 -12.20 13.44
N GLY A 167 -35.04 -12.18 12.82
CA GLY A 167 -34.74 -11.40 11.63
C GLY A 167 -34.39 -9.93 11.91
N ALA A 168 -34.18 -9.54 13.16
CA ALA A 168 -33.73 -8.20 13.49
C ALA A 168 -32.25 -8.04 13.14
N PHE A 169 -31.90 -6.92 12.52
CA PHE A 169 -30.53 -6.60 12.14
C PHE A 169 -29.68 -6.33 13.39
N LEU A 170 -28.53 -7.02 13.50
CA LEU A 170 -27.58 -6.90 14.62
C LEU A 170 -26.31 -6.13 14.26
N GLY A 171 -26.11 -5.79 12.99
CA GLY A 171 -24.90 -5.15 12.50
C GLY A 171 -24.19 -5.94 11.40
N TYR A 172 -22.91 -5.66 11.19
CA TYR A 172 -22.06 -6.32 10.20
C TYR A 172 -20.87 -7.00 10.84
N ARG A 173 -20.35 -8.03 10.18
CA ARG A 173 -19.03 -8.61 10.45
C ARG A 173 -18.28 -8.81 9.15
N GLY A 174 -17.00 -8.50 9.16
CA GLY A 174 -16.20 -8.57 7.96
C GLY A 174 -14.70 -8.58 8.20
N VAL A 175 -14.00 -8.46 7.09
CA VAL A 175 -12.55 -8.31 7.02
C VAL A 175 -12.19 -7.03 6.28
N ALA A 176 -11.02 -6.53 6.59
CA ALA A 176 -10.45 -5.38 5.92
C ALA A 176 -8.97 -5.64 5.63
N THR A 177 -8.54 -5.21 4.45
CA THR A 177 -7.21 -5.48 3.90
C THR A 177 -6.56 -4.16 3.52
N ASP A 178 -5.30 -3.97 3.89
CA ASP A 178 -4.49 -2.90 3.32
C ASP A 178 -4.08 -3.28 1.89
N ILE A 179 -4.53 -2.47 0.92
CA ILE A 179 -4.24 -2.65 -0.50
C ILE A 179 -3.32 -1.56 -1.05
N THR A 180 -2.62 -0.83 -0.17
CA THR A 180 -1.75 0.30 -0.55
C THR A 180 -0.60 -0.16 -1.45
N GLU A 181 0.11 -1.22 -1.05
CA GLU A 181 1.19 -1.78 -1.87
C GLU A 181 0.66 -2.34 -3.19
N TYR A 182 -0.45 -3.09 -3.14
CA TYR A 182 -1.12 -3.61 -4.34
C TYR A 182 -1.44 -2.48 -5.34
N ARG A 183 -2.05 -1.38 -4.87
CA ARG A 183 -2.38 -0.22 -5.70
C ARG A 183 -1.13 0.47 -6.25
N ARG A 184 -0.03 0.49 -5.50
CA ARG A 184 1.23 1.07 -5.96
C ARG A 184 1.83 0.23 -7.09
N THR A 185 1.94 -1.08 -6.90
CA THR A 185 2.46 -2.00 -7.92
C THR A 185 1.59 -2.00 -9.18
N GLU A 186 0.27 -1.96 -9.02
CA GLU A 186 -0.68 -1.86 -10.15
C GLU A 186 -0.46 -0.58 -10.97
N ARG A 187 -0.27 0.57 -10.30
CA ARG A 187 0.01 1.85 -10.97
C ARG A 187 1.37 1.85 -11.65
N GLU A 188 2.41 1.32 -11.00
CA GLU A 188 3.74 1.21 -11.57
C GLU A 188 3.73 0.31 -12.81
N LEU A 189 3.07 -0.85 -12.76
CA LEU A 189 2.91 -1.74 -13.90
C LEU A 189 2.12 -1.10 -15.05
N ALA A 190 1.00 -0.43 -14.73
CA ALA A 190 0.22 0.29 -15.72
C ALA A 190 1.04 1.41 -16.39
N HIS A 191 1.89 2.09 -15.62
CA HIS A 191 2.82 3.08 -16.14
C HIS A 191 3.87 2.45 -17.06
N HIS A 192 4.50 1.35 -16.65
CA HIS A 192 5.47 0.60 -17.47
C HIS A 192 4.85 0.15 -18.80
N LYS A 193 3.66 -0.46 -18.78
CA LYS A 193 2.96 -0.89 -20.01
C LYS A 193 2.64 0.27 -20.95
N ARG A 194 2.22 1.41 -20.40
CA ARG A 194 1.99 2.62 -21.20
C ARG A 194 3.29 3.12 -21.83
N MET A 195 4.38 3.11 -21.09
CA MET A 195 5.69 3.56 -21.57
C MET A 195 6.29 2.62 -22.61
N GLU A 196 6.14 1.32 -22.46
CA GLU A 196 6.55 0.32 -23.45
C GLU A 196 5.84 0.53 -24.81
N SER A 197 4.51 0.67 -24.78
CA SER A 197 3.70 0.94 -25.99
C SER A 197 4.08 2.25 -26.66
N LEU A 198 4.20 3.33 -25.88
CA LEU A 198 4.67 4.63 -26.38
C LEU A 198 6.08 4.54 -26.95
N GLY A 199 6.95 3.74 -26.34
CA GLY A 199 8.34 3.60 -26.78
C GLY A 199 8.48 2.89 -28.13
N SER A 200 7.73 1.80 -28.32
CA SER A 200 7.67 1.09 -29.60
C SER A 200 7.18 2.00 -30.73
N LEU A 201 6.10 2.75 -30.49
CA LEU A 201 5.54 3.69 -31.47
C LEU A 201 6.50 4.86 -31.77
N ALA A 202 7.09 5.45 -30.73
CA ALA A 202 8.05 6.55 -30.87
C ALA A 202 9.27 6.16 -31.71
N GLY A 203 9.81 4.96 -31.53
CA GLY A 203 10.91 4.43 -32.34
C GLY A 203 10.55 4.33 -33.83
N GLY A 204 9.37 3.79 -34.15
CA GLY A 204 8.88 3.68 -35.52
C GLY A 204 8.62 5.03 -36.19
N ILE A 205 7.96 5.96 -35.46
CA ILE A 205 7.70 7.32 -35.96
C ILE A 205 9.01 8.08 -36.18
N ALA A 206 9.94 7.99 -35.24
CA ALA A 206 11.22 8.69 -35.33
C ALA A 206 12.07 8.19 -36.51
N HIS A 207 12.08 6.88 -36.76
CA HIS A 207 12.74 6.33 -37.95
C HIS A 207 12.17 6.94 -39.24
N ASN A 208 10.85 6.98 -39.38
CA ASN A 208 10.19 7.54 -40.56
C ASN A 208 10.42 9.05 -40.71
N LEU A 209 10.37 9.82 -39.62
CA LEU A 209 10.64 11.26 -39.66
C LEU A 209 12.10 11.54 -40.02
N ASN A 210 13.05 10.77 -39.48
CA ASN A 210 14.47 10.90 -39.85
C ASN A 210 14.69 10.61 -41.34
N ASN A 211 13.99 9.64 -41.91
CA ASN A 211 14.06 9.35 -43.35
C ASN A 211 13.57 10.54 -44.19
N LEU A 212 12.55 11.28 -43.73
CA LEU A 212 12.03 12.47 -44.42
C LEU A 212 12.90 13.72 -44.22
N LEU A 213 13.51 13.86 -43.04
CA LEU A 213 14.33 15.03 -42.69
C LEU A 213 15.75 14.96 -43.25
N GLN A 214 16.33 13.77 -43.37
CA GLN A 214 17.72 13.57 -43.82
C GLN A 214 18.02 14.23 -45.18
N PRO A 215 17.19 14.07 -46.23
CA PRO A 215 17.44 14.74 -47.50
C PRO A 215 17.47 16.27 -47.37
N ILE A 216 16.58 16.86 -46.57
CA ILE A 216 16.51 18.31 -46.34
C ILE A 216 17.75 18.79 -45.59
N LEU A 217 18.13 18.08 -44.53
CA LEU A 217 19.30 18.40 -43.70
C LEU A 217 20.62 18.27 -44.45
N ILE A 218 20.70 17.38 -45.46
CA ILE A 218 21.92 17.15 -46.25
C ILE A 218 21.96 18.07 -47.47
N LEU A 219 20.92 18.05 -48.31
CA LEU A 219 20.89 18.78 -49.58
C LEU A 219 20.71 20.28 -49.35
N GLY A 220 19.89 20.68 -48.37
CA GLY A 220 19.58 22.08 -48.12
C GLY A 220 20.84 22.94 -47.90
N PRO A 221 21.74 22.61 -46.95
CA PRO A 221 22.99 23.34 -46.77
C PRO A 221 23.89 23.33 -48.01
N LEU A 222 24.00 22.19 -48.70
CA LEU A 222 24.77 22.09 -49.95
C LEU A 222 24.22 22.99 -51.07
N THR A 223 22.90 23.18 -51.11
CA THR A 223 22.27 24.08 -52.10
C THR A 223 22.39 25.54 -51.66
N SER A 224 22.34 25.83 -50.35
CA SER A 224 22.59 27.18 -49.81
C SER A 224 24.00 27.67 -50.13
N ASP A 225 25.01 26.79 -50.10
CA ASP A 225 26.40 27.14 -50.41
C ASP A 225 26.61 27.61 -51.86
N ALA A 226 25.73 27.21 -52.78
CA ALA A 226 25.75 27.63 -54.17
C ALA A 226 24.99 28.94 -54.43
N LEU A 227 24.29 29.49 -53.43
CA LEU A 227 23.46 30.69 -53.53
C LEU A 227 24.18 31.92 -52.96
N GLU A 228 23.84 33.09 -53.49
CA GLU A 228 24.36 34.36 -52.99
C GLU A 228 23.68 34.71 -51.66
N LYS A 229 24.44 35.02 -50.60
CA LYS A 229 23.90 35.19 -49.23
C LYS A 229 22.86 36.30 -49.08
N SER A 230 22.90 37.30 -49.96
CA SER A 230 21.92 38.40 -50.01
C SER A 230 20.63 38.05 -50.75
N SER A 231 20.59 36.90 -51.43
CA SER A 231 19.42 36.47 -52.21
C SER A 231 18.26 36.05 -51.30
N VAL A 232 17.04 36.23 -51.80
CA VAL A 232 15.81 35.81 -51.12
C VAL A 232 15.74 34.28 -51.05
N GLU A 233 16.25 33.61 -52.08
CA GLU A 233 16.37 32.15 -52.18
C GLU A 233 17.25 31.60 -51.06
N TYR A 234 18.41 32.21 -50.79
CA TYR A 234 19.28 31.82 -49.68
C TYR A 234 18.57 31.97 -48.33
N GLN A 235 17.88 33.10 -48.09
CA GLN A 235 17.15 33.33 -46.84
C GLN A 235 16.00 32.33 -46.62
N ASN A 236 15.26 32.01 -47.68
CA ASN A 236 14.20 31.00 -47.63
C ASN A 236 14.75 29.60 -47.33
N LEU A 237 15.86 29.23 -47.98
CA LEU A 237 16.49 27.92 -47.79
C LEU A 237 17.10 27.77 -46.40
N GLU A 238 17.70 28.84 -45.88
CA GLU A 238 18.21 28.89 -44.50
C GLU A 238 17.08 28.71 -43.47
N PHE A 239 15.91 29.33 -43.69
CA PHE A 239 14.75 29.11 -42.83
C PHE A 239 14.27 27.66 -42.85
N ILE A 240 14.24 27.02 -44.03
CA ILE A 240 13.86 25.60 -44.19
C ILE A 240 14.86 24.70 -43.45
N ASN A 241 16.16 24.95 -43.59
CA ASN A 241 17.20 24.19 -42.89
C ASN A 241 17.05 24.30 -41.38
N GLN A 242 16.85 25.52 -40.86
CA GLN A 242 16.62 25.74 -39.43
C GLN A 242 15.33 25.09 -38.93
N ALA A 243 14.29 25.00 -39.75
CA ALA A 243 13.07 24.27 -39.42
C ALA A 243 13.33 22.75 -39.37
N ALA A 244 14.10 22.21 -40.32
CA ALA A 244 14.46 20.80 -40.35
C ALA A 244 15.35 20.39 -39.16
N VAL A 245 16.28 21.24 -38.75
CA VAL A 245 17.11 21.03 -37.54
C VAL A 245 16.23 21.02 -36.29
N ARG A 246 15.31 21.97 -36.15
CA ARG A 246 14.35 21.99 -35.03
C ARG A 246 13.45 20.75 -35.01
N ALA A 247 13.02 20.27 -36.18
CA ALA A 247 12.23 19.03 -36.28
C ALA A 247 13.04 17.80 -35.85
N LYS A 248 14.32 17.72 -36.23
CA LYS A 248 15.24 16.66 -35.80
C LYS A 248 15.40 16.66 -34.27
N ASP A 249 15.62 17.83 -33.67
CA ASP A 249 15.74 17.97 -32.21
C ASP A 249 14.47 17.48 -31.48
N LEU A 250 13.29 17.73 -32.06
CA LEU A 250 12.03 17.24 -31.51
C LEU A 250 11.95 15.70 -31.55
N VAL A 251 12.35 15.10 -32.69
CA VAL A 251 12.40 13.65 -32.86
C VAL A 251 13.36 13.00 -31.85
N ASP A 252 14.53 13.60 -31.63
CA ASP A 252 15.53 13.10 -30.67
C ASP A 252 15.00 13.18 -29.23
N ARG A 253 14.24 14.22 -28.87
CA ARG A 253 13.56 14.31 -27.56
C ARG A 253 12.49 13.24 -27.37
N ILE A 254 11.71 12.93 -28.42
CA ILE A 254 10.70 11.86 -28.40
C ILE A 254 11.38 10.49 -28.20
N LEU A 255 12.49 10.24 -28.89
CA LEU A 255 13.30 9.03 -28.73
C LEU A 255 13.92 8.91 -27.33
N ALA A 256 14.45 10.01 -26.79
CA ALA A 256 15.01 10.03 -25.44
C ALA A 256 13.96 9.77 -24.35
N PHE A 257 12.73 10.24 -24.56
CA PHE A 257 11.59 9.95 -23.69
C PHE A 257 11.15 8.48 -23.75
N SER A 258 11.33 7.83 -24.92
CA SER A 258 10.90 6.47 -25.21
C SER A 258 11.89 5.38 -24.77
N ARG A 259 13.18 5.68 -24.64
CA ARG A 259 14.17 4.67 -24.29
C ARG A 259 14.09 4.33 -22.80
N GLU A 260 14.00 3.03 -22.53
CA GLU A 260 14.02 2.44 -21.20
C GLU A 260 15.28 2.92 -20.45
N LYS A 261 15.08 3.53 -19.28
CA LYS A 261 16.16 4.07 -18.45
C LYS A 261 17.05 2.95 -17.92
N SER A 262 18.19 2.71 -18.56
CA SER A 262 19.34 2.14 -17.86
C SER A 262 19.97 3.26 -17.02
N TYR A 263 19.70 3.28 -15.72
CA TYR A 263 20.35 4.22 -14.81
C TYR A 263 21.87 3.97 -14.82
N GLN A 264 22.63 4.87 -15.46
CA GLN A 264 24.08 4.90 -15.32
C GLN A 264 24.43 5.96 -14.30
N LEU A 265 24.53 5.53 -13.04
CA LEU A 265 25.03 6.38 -11.96
C LEU A 265 26.49 6.74 -12.24
N LYS A 266 26.78 8.04 -12.31
CA LYS A 266 28.14 8.57 -12.36
C LYS A 266 28.41 9.36 -11.10
N SER A 267 29.63 9.24 -10.59
CA SER A 267 30.10 10.03 -9.46
C SER A 267 30.35 11.46 -9.94
N ALA A 268 29.64 12.43 -9.39
CA ALA A 268 29.82 13.84 -9.72
C ALA A 268 29.84 14.70 -8.46
N ASN A 269 30.51 15.84 -8.54
CA ASN A 269 30.57 16.80 -7.46
C ASN A 269 29.30 17.68 -7.48
N ILE A 270 28.62 17.81 -6.33
CA ILE A 270 27.42 18.64 -6.19
C ILE A 270 27.70 20.10 -6.60
N TYR A 271 28.88 20.62 -6.26
CA TYR A 271 29.31 21.98 -6.61
C TYR A 271 29.23 22.22 -8.12
N ASP A 272 29.75 21.29 -8.92
CA ASP A 272 29.82 21.44 -10.37
C ASP A 272 28.42 21.41 -11.00
N ILE A 273 27.55 20.51 -10.53
CA ILE A 273 26.16 20.40 -10.99
C ILE A 273 25.38 21.68 -10.70
N VAL A 274 25.42 22.16 -9.46
CA VAL A 274 24.66 23.35 -9.05
C VAL A 274 25.17 24.60 -9.76
N ARG A 275 26.48 24.70 -10.00
CA ARG A 275 27.09 25.83 -10.72
C ARG A 275 26.68 25.87 -12.20
N GLU A 276 26.62 24.72 -12.86
CA GLU A 276 26.16 24.62 -14.25
C GLU A 276 24.69 25.07 -14.38
N GLU A 277 23.82 24.62 -13.47
CA GLU A 277 22.41 25.03 -13.42
C GLU A 277 22.22 26.52 -13.07
N LEU A 278 23.01 27.07 -12.14
CA LEU A 278 22.97 28.51 -11.84
C LEU A 278 23.36 29.37 -13.04
N THR A 279 24.28 28.89 -13.88
CA THR A 279 24.65 29.58 -15.13
C THR A 279 23.46 29.70 -16.07
N LEU A 280 22.63 28.65 -16.16
CA LEU A 280 21.38 28.68 -16.92
C LEU A 280 20.35 29.63 -16.31
N ILE A 281 20.20 29.63 -14.98
CA ILE A 281 19.27 30.53 -14.27
C ILE A 281 19.64 32.01 -14.49
N HIS A 282 20.92 32.37 -14.42
CA HIS A 282 21.40 33.73 -14.72
C HIS A 282 21.06 34.19 -16.15
N SER A 283 20.90 33.26 -17.10
CA SER A 283 20.52 33.58 -18.48
C SER A 283 19.02 33.84 -18.68
N ILE A 284 18.18 33.35 -17.77
CA ILE A 284 16.71 33.41 -17.86
C ILE A 284 16.15 34.50 -16.95
N VAL A 285 16.81 34.78 -15.82
CA VAL A 285 16.36 35.76 -14.84
C VAL A 285 16.76 37.19 -15.27
N PRO A 286 15.82 38.17 -15.25
CA PRO A 286 16.13 39.56 -15.59
C PRO A 286 17.23 40.14 -14.69
N SER A 287 18.07 41.03 -15.23
CA SER A 287 19.19 41.67 -14.53
C SER A 287 18.81 42.55 -13.33
N THR A 288 17.51 42.70 -13.06
CA THR A 288 16.95 43.39 -11.88
C THR A 288 16.86 42.50 -10.64
N VAL A 289 17.11 41.18 -10.74
CA VAL A 289 17.11 40.25 -9.61
C VAL A 289 18.54 39.87 -9.23
N THR A 290 18.93 40.15 -7.99
CA THR A 290 20.25 39.76 -7.46
C THR A 290 20.21 38.33 -6.94
N ILE A 291 20.95 37.43 -7.58
CA ILE A 291 21.15 36.06 -7.10
C ILE A 291 22.42 36.03 -6.24
N ASN A 292 22.30 35.58 -4.98
CA ASN A 292 23.42 35.49 -4.06
C ASN A 292 23.84 34.03 -3.89
N GLU A 293 25.05 33.68 -4.34
CA GLU A 293 25.55 32.32 -4.35
C GLU A 293 26.37 32.03 -3.09
N ASN A 294 25.88 31.14 -2.22
CA ASN A 294 26.64 30.60 -1.11
C ASN A 294 26.83 29.10 -1.29
N LEU A 295 27.81 28.73 -2.12
CA LEU A 295 28.11 27.35 -2.47
C LEU A 295 29.45 26.93 -1.87
N ASP A 296 29.45 25.83 -1.12
CA ASP A 296 30.67 25.22 -0.61
C ASP A 296 31.34 24.36 -1.70
N ARG A 297 32.60 24.69 -2.01
CA ARG A 297 33.45 23.96 -2.97
C ARG A 297 33.86 22.59 -2.48
N ASN A 298 33.74 22.33 -1.18
CA ASN A 298 34.11 21.06 -0.55
C ASN A 298 32.92 20.11 -0.37
N THR A 299 31.88 20.28 -1.19
CA THR A 299 30.76 19.34 -1.24
C THR A 299 31.25 17.98 -1.73
N GLY A 300 30.79 16.93 -1.04
CA GLY A 300 31.18 15.56 -1.33
C GLY A 300 30.70 15.08 -2.70
N MET A 301 31.34 14.03 -3.21
CA MET A 301 30.90 13.35 -4.44
C MET A 301 29.60 12.59 -4.16
N VAL A 302 28.66 12.69 -5.09
CA VAL A 302 27.40 11.95 -5.05
C VAL A 302 27.22 11.17 -6.35
N LEU A 303 26.57 10.01 -6.24
CA LEU A 303 26.16 9.25 -7.42
C LEU A 303 24.89 9.90 -7.98
N VAL A 304 24.99 10.43 -9.19
CA VAL A 304 23.88 11.07 -9.89
C VAL A 304 23.65 10.38 -11.22
N ASP A 305 22.38 10.35 -11.62
CA ASP A 305 22.00 9.92 -12.96
C ASP A 305 22.41 11.00 -13.97
N ALA A 306 23.31 10.65 -14.88
CA ALA A 306 23.89 11.56 -15.86
C ALA A 306 22.87 12.22 -16.81
N LEU A 307 21.63 11.72 -16.87
CA LEU A 307 20.53 12.29 -17.66
C LEU A 307 19.56 13.17 -16.84
N GLN A 308 19.59 13.12 -15.51
CA GLN A 308 18.70 13.92 -14.63
C GLN A 308 19.34 15.18 -14.06
N THR A 309 20.65 15.36 -14.16
CA THR A 309 21.34 16.58 -13.70
C THR A 309 20.82 17.85 -14.38
N GLN A 310 20.16 17.74 -15.53
CA GLN A 310 19.61 18.85 -16.32
C GLN A 310 18.11 19.16 -16.06
N ARG A 311 17.46 18.51 -15.09
CA ARG A 311 15.99 18.60 -14.89
C ARG A 311 15.53 19.04 -13.49
N CYS A 312 16.44 19.32 -12.58
CA CYS A 312 16.09 19.84 -11.24
C CYS A 312 16.09 21.38 -11.22
N GLY A 313 15.22 21.99 -12.03
CA GLY A 313 14.87 23.41 -11.90
C GLY A 313 13.77 23.61 -10.83
N PRO A 314 13.69 24.78 -10.17
CA PRO A 314 12.69 25.02 -9.13
C PRO A 314 11.26 24.97 -9.69
N ASP A 315 10.37 24.30 -8.96
CA ASP A 315 8.92 24.35 -9.15
C ASP A 315 8.43 25.82 -9.04
N PRO A 316 7.71 26.38 -10.04
CA PRO A 316 7.21 27.75 -10.00
C PRO A 316 6.22 28.03 -8.85
N GLN A 317 5.75 27.01 -8.13
CA GLN A 317 4.72 27.14 -7.08
C GLN A 317 5.23 27.06 -5.63
N GLY A 318 6.54 27.07 -5.39
CA GLY A 318 7.08 27.33 -4.05
C GLY A 318 6.65 26.34 -2.95
N ARG A 319 6.37 25.06 -3.28
CA ARG A 319 6.17 24.03 -2.26
C ARG A 319 7.50 23.36 -1.92
N ARG A 320 7.88 23.47 -0.64
CA ARG A 320 9.07 22.84 -0.06
C ARG A 320 9.12 21.36 -0.39
N ILE A 321 10.09 20.94 -1.20
CA ILE A 321 10.49 19.54 -1.34
C ILE A 321 11.25 19.18 -0.05
N ARG A 322 10.58 18.48 0.88
CA ARG A 322 11.28 17.71 1.93
C ARG A 322 11.62 16.35 1.33
N GLN A 323 12.84 16.20 0.81
CA GLN A 323 13.46 14.89 0.62
C GLN A 323 14.94 15.00 0.99
N ALA A 324 15.26 14.62 2.22
CA ALA A 324 16.62 14.30 2.64
C ALA A 324 16.57 13.42 3.89
N ASP A 325 16.26 12.12 3.74
CA ASP A 325 16.45 11.13 4.81
C ASP A 325 17.07 9.79 4.32
N HIS A 326 17.75 9.83 3.17
CA HIS A 326 18.58 8.70 2.71
C HIS A 326 19.99 9.16 2.35
N LEU A 327 20.69 9.76 3.31
CA LEU A 327 22.15 9.79 3.33
C LEU A 327 22.63 8.95 4.52
N ARG A 328 22.73 7.63 4.31
CA ARG A 328 23.54 6.78 5.20
C ARG A 328 24.98 7.26 5.11
N GLN A 329 25.44 7.99 6.11
CA GLN A 329 26.85 8.28 6.31
C GLN A 329 27.58 6.96 6.59
N TRP A 330 28.59 6.64 5.79
CA TRP A 330 29.57 5.59 6.13
C TRP A 330 30.72 6.21 6.96
N PRO A 331 31.31 5.46 7.91
CA PRO A 331 32.34 5.98 8.78
C PRO A 331 33.64 6.16 8.02
N ARG A 332 34.30 7.30 8.25
CA ARG A 332 35.67 7.56 7.76
C ARG A 332 36.63 6.65 8.52
N HIS A 333 37.28 5.73 7.82
CA HIS A 333 38.57 5.18 8.24
C HIS A 333 39.68 6.09 7.72
N GLY A 334 40.52 6.56 8.64
CA GLY A 334 41.68 7.41 8.43
C GLY A 334 42.21 7.83 9.79
#